data_AF-W2GQ31-F1
#
_entry.id   AF-W2GQ31-F1
#
_cell.length_a   1.000
_cell.length_b   1.000
_cell.length_c   1.000
_cell.angle_alpha   90.00
_cell.angle_beta   90.00
_cell.angle_gamma   90.00
#
_symmetry.space_group_name_H-M   'P 1'
#
loop_
_entity.id
_entity.type
_entity.pdbx_description
1 polymer ?
#
loop_
_entity_poly.entity_id
_entity_poly.type
_entity_poly.pdbx_seq_one_letter_code
_entity_poly.pdbx_strand_id
1 'polypeptide(L)'
;RDCKRFQIEMSDDAVFATLLKEVDDNYKCVDELLRGCRVDSLPLGNTNSVHRNQANGEIEYLLHVHKGMQPFNYECTCNSAWVAAGHLHRQLDREVYQGALGMENTIAVKFRLERTLTTGVKVSMKQWLVNRRYFEEGRVINTWKIYSEGEGILRGMHSDETGWIVLRPTLDGFGTWTDAIVRQAPVLFGTIVTSDWIDDELRQMLQDKVVEDGRALIGTVENLLLEDTLAILSD
;
A
#
# COMPACT_ATOMS: atom_id res chain seq x y z
N ARG A 1 27.07 3.58 -33.11
CA ARG A 1 25.93 4.51 -33.17
C ARG A 1 25.20 4.35 -31.85
N ASP A 2 25.49 5.23 -30.90
CA ASP A 2 25.03 5.14 -29.52
C ASP A 2 23.56 5.56 -29.44
N CYS A 3 22.68 4.61 -29.12
CA CYS A 3 21.32 4.92 -28.71
C CYS A 3 21.36 5.27 -27.22
N LYS A 4 21.72 6.51 -26.89
CA LYS A 4 21.42 7.10 -25.58
C LYS A 4 19.90 7.22 -25.47
N ARG A 5 19.26 6.17 -24.96
CA ARG A 5 17.89 6.28 -24.43
C ARG A 5 17.98 7.19 -23.22
N PHE A 6 17.60 8.45 -23.39
CA PHE A 6 17.32 9.36 -22.29
C PHE A 6 16.10 8.79 -21.56
N GLN A 7 16.34 8.03 -20.49
CA GLN A 7 15.32 7.77 -19.49
C GLN A 7 15.07 9.11 -18.83
N ILE A 8 13.97 9.77 -19.18
CA ILE A 8 13.58 11.03 -18.54
C ILE A 8 13.23 10.66 -17.11
N GLU A 9 14.13 10.95 -16.18
CA GLU A 9 13.86 10.83 -14.75
C GLU A 9 12.73 11.82 -14.44
N MET A 10 11.55 11.29 -14.10
CA MET A 10 10.44 12.14 -13.69
C MET A 10 10.80 12.79 -12.36
N SER A 11 10.60 14.11 -12.24
CA SER A 11 10.74 14.79 -10.96
C SER A 11 9.77 14.21 -9.94
N ASP A 12 10.16 14.17 -8.67
CA ASP A 12 9.31 13.71 -7.57
C ASP A 12 7.93 14.37 -7.58
N ASP A 13 7.86 15.68 -7.85
CA ASP A 13 6.62 16.44 -7.97
C ASP A 13 5.66 15.86 -9.03
N ALA A 14 6.19 15.42 -10.16
CA ALA A 14 5.40 14.83 -11.25
C ALA A 14 4.91 13.42 -10.89
N VAL A 15 5.73 12.65 -10.16
CA VAL A 15 5.33 11.35 -9.61
C VAL A 15 4.17 11.56 -8.63
N PHE A 16 4.32 12.45 -7.65
CA PHE A 16 3.28 12.71 -6.65
C PHE A 16 1.98 13.24 -7.26
N ALA A 17 2.05 14.18 -8.21
CA ALA A 17 0.86 14.69 -8.89
C ALA A 17 0.10 13.58 -9.65
N THR A 18 0.84 12.66 -10.28
CA THR A 18 0.25 11.50 -10.96
C THR A 18 -0.41 10.55 -9.96
N LEU A 19 0.31 10.17 -8.90
CA LEU A 19 -0.20 9.27 -7.87
C LEU A 19 -1.44 9.85 -7.17
N LEU A 20 -1.45 11.15 -6.91
CA LEU A 20 -2.59 11.83 -6.30
C LEU A 20 -3.86 11.69 -7.15
N LYS A 21 -3.74 11.95 -8.46
CA LYS A 21 -4.86 11.77 -9.39
C LYS A 21 -5.31 10.31 -9.44
N GLU A 22 -4.38 9.37 -9.49
CA GLU A 22 -4.70 7.94 -9.51
C GLU A 22 -5.39 7.49 -8.22
N VAL A 23 -5.01 8.00 -7.05
CA VAL A 23 -5.69 7.70 -5.78
C VAL A 23 -7.15 8.17 -5.81
N ASP A 24 -7.44 9.36 -6.35
CA ASP A 24 -8.82 9.85 -6.51
C ASP A 24 -9.63 9.01 -7.50
N ASP A 25 -9.01 8.59 -8.60
CA ASP A 25 -9.69 7.76 -9.60
C ASP A 25 -9.95 6.33 -9.08
N ASN A 26 -9.01 5.76 -8.30
CA ASN A 26 -9.17 4.44 -7.69
C ASN A 26 -10.17 4.43 -6.53
N TYR A 27 -10.37 5.54 -5.81
CA TYR A 27 -11.41 5.63 -4.79
C TYR A 27 -12.81 5.39 -5.39
N LYS A 28 -13.08 5.92 -6.59
CA LYS A 28 -14.39 5.84 -7.25
C LYS A 28 -14.84 4.41 -7.57
N CYS A 29 -13.94 3.43 -7.63
CA CYS A 29 -14.24 2.04 -7.97
C CYS A 29 -14.28 1.09 -6.77
N VAL A 30 -14.19 1.60 -5.53
CA VAL A 30 -14.08 0.77 -4.32
C VAL A 30 -15.24 -0.23 -4.16
N ASP A 31 -16.48 0.18 -4.47
CA ASP A 31 -17.66 -0.69 -4.32
C ASP A 31 -17.67 -1.84 -5.32
N GLU A 32 -17.30 -1.55 -6.57
CA GLU A 32 -17.16 -2.55 -7.62
C GLU A 32 -16.06 -3.55 -7.25
N LEU A 33 -14.96 -3.06 -6.68
CA LEU A 33 -13.83 -3.86 -6.24
C LEU A 33 -14.22 -4.80 -5.08
N LEU A 34 -14.87 -4.30 -4.03
CA LEU A 34 -15.33 -5.11 -2.89
C LEU A 34 -16.24 -6.24 -3.36
N ARG A 35 -17.19 -5.93 -4.25
CA ARG A 35 -18.09 -6.92 -4.88
C ARG A 35 -17.32 -7.94 -5.71
N GLY A 36 -16.40 -7.47 -6.55
CA GLY A 36 -15.58 -8.32 -7.42
C GLY A 36 -14.70 -9.30 -6.64
N CYS A 37 -14.14 -8.85 -5.53
CA CYS A 37 -13.35 -9.69 -4.61
C CYS A 37 -14.22 -10.53 -3.66
N ARG A 38 -15.54 -10.33 -3.64
CA ARG A 38 -16.50 -11.03 -2.77
C ARG A 38 -16.06 -11.02 -1.30
N VAL A 39 -15.58 -9.87 -0.81
CA VAL A 39 -15.00 -9.73 0.55
C VAL A 39 -15.96 -10.24 1.64
N ASP A 40 -17.25 -10.00 1.49
CA ASP A 40 -18.27 -10.48 2.42
C ASP A 40 -18.30 -12.01 2.56
N SER A 41 -17.92 -12.75 1.51
CA SER A 41 -17.86 -14.22 1.49
C SER A 41 -16.51 -14.79 1.98
N LEU A 42 -15.49 -13.96 2.19
CA LEU A 42 -14.17 -14.41 2.63
C LEU A 42 -14.14 -14.69 4.15
N PRO A 43 -13.30 -15.63 4.60
CA PRO A 43 -13.03 -15.83 6.02
C PRO A 43 -12.30 -14.61 6.62
N LEU A 44 -12.32 -14.51 7.95
CA LEU A 44 -11.48 -13.53 8.66
C LEU A 44 -9.99 -13.85 8.41
N GLY A 45 -9.18 -12.80 8.36
CA GLY A 45 -7.75 -12.86 8.10
C GLY A 45 -7.39 -12.54 6.65
N ASN A 46 -6.27 -13.09 6.18
CA ASN A 46 -5.68 -12.77 4.89
C ASN A 46 -5.99 -13.83 3.84
N THR A 47 -6.36 -13.38 2.64
CA THR A 47 -6.52 -14.20 1.43
C THR A 47 -5.62 -13.63 0.34
N ASN A 48 -4.69 -14.44 -0.17
CA ASN A 48 -3.76 -14.06 -1.23
C ASN A 48 -4.10 -14.80 -2.53
N SER A 49 -4.01 -14.12 -3.66
CA SER A 49 -4.14 -14.74 -4.97
C SER A 49 -3.27 -14.04 -6.02
N VAL A 50 -3.01 -14.74 -7.12
CA VAL A 50 -2.26 -14.23 -8.26
C VAL A 50 -3.23 -14.04 -9.42
N HIS A 51 -3.35 -12.82 -9.92
CA HIS A 51 -4.12 -12.54 -11.12
C HIS A 51 -3.22 -12.61 -12.35
N ARG A 52 -3.69 -13.32 -13.38
CA ARG A 52 -2.96 -13.54 -14.62
C ARG A 52 -3.78 -13.08 -15.80
N ASN A 53 -3.12 -12.44 -16.75
CA ASN A 53 -3.72 -12.05 -18.01
C ASN A 53 -4.13 -13.32 -18.77
N GLN A 54 -5.39 -13.37 -19.21
CA GLN A 54 -5.96 -14.57 -19.86
C GLN A 54 -5.35 -14.87 -21.24
N ALA A 55 -4.81 -13.86 -21.93
CA ALA A 55 -4.31 -14.00 -23.28
C ALA A 55 -2.88 -14.57 -23.34
N ASN A 56 -2.00 -14.16 -22.41
CA ASN A 56 -0.59 -14.56 -22.40
C ASN A 56 -0.15 -15.32 -21.14
N GLY A 57 -1.00 -15.41 -20.11
CA GLY A 57 -0.70 -16.10 -18.84
C GLY A 57 0.27 -15.36 -17.92
N GLU A 58 0.72 -14.17 -18.31
CA GLU A 58 1.60 -13.32 -17.50
C GLU A 58 0.88 -12.82 -16.26
N ILE A 59 1.63 -12.58 -15.20
CA ILE A 59 1.07 -12.06 -13.95
C ILE A 59 0.74 -10.58 -14.17
N GLU A 60 -0.53 -10.24 -14.02
CA GLU A 60 -1.00 -8.87 -14.12
C GLU A 60 -0.84 -8.15 -12.78
N TYR A 61 -1.26 -8.81 -11.70
CA TYR A 61 -1.06 -8.32 -10.34
C TYR A 61 -1.18 -9.44 -9.31
N LEU A 62 -0.54 -9.21 -8.16
CA LEU A 62 -0.77 -9.95 -6.93
C LEU A 62 -1.92 -9.30 -6.17
N LEU A 63 -2.86 -10.09 -5.66
CA LEU A 63 -4.01 -9.60 -4.91
C LEU A 63 -3.92 -10.09 -3.46
N HIS A 64 -3.89 -9.15 -2.53
CA HIS A 64 -4.00 -9.38 -1.10
C HIS A 64 -5.35 -8.84 -0.63
N VAL A 65 -6.13 -9.66 0.07
CA VAL A 65 -7.39 -9.25 0.70
C VAL A 65 -7.33 -9.57 2.18
N HIS A 66 -7.60 -8.58 3.02
CA HIS A 66 -7.76 -8.75 4.45
C HIS A 66 -9.22 -8.50 4.83
N LYS A 67 -9.74 -9.34 5.72
CA LYS A 67 -11.01 -9.10 6.39
C LYS A 67 -10.82 -9.26 7.89
N GLY A 68 -11.07 -8.21 8.63
CA GLY A 68 -10.86 -8.19 10.07
C GLY A 68 -11.93 -7.40 10.80
N MET A 69 -11.94 -7.55 12.12
CA MET A 69 -12.74 -6.72 13.01
C MET A 69 -11.87 -6.29 14.18
N GLN A 70 -11.80 -4.98 14.42
CA GLN A 70 -11.15 -4.40 15.58
C GLN A 70 -12.19 -4.26 16.71
N PRO A 71 -11.92 -4.76 17.93
CA PRO A 71 -12.83 -4.68 19.06
C PRO A 71 -12.77 -3.30 19.74
N PHE A 72 -12.71 -2.24 18.94
CA PHE A 72 -12.55 -0.86 19.38
C PHE A 72 -13.56 0.05 18.67
N ASN A 73 -13.84 1.19 19.30
CA ASN A 73 -14.75 2.19 18.79
C ASN A 73 -14.37 2.63 17.36
N TYR A 74 -15.39 2.87 16.55
CA TYR A 74 -15.27 3.26 15.15
C TYR A 74 -14.43 4.52 14.92
N GLU A 75 -14.67 5.59 15.68
CA GLU A 75 -13.97 6.86 15.50
C GLU A 75 -12.48 6.74 15.86
N CYS A 76 -12.18 6.14 17.02
CA CYS A 76 -10.80 5.86 17.43
C CYS A 76 -10.09 4.99 16.40
N THR A 77 -10.75 3.94 15.91
CA THR A 77 -10.15 3.04 14.91
C THR A 77 -9.86 3.78 13.61
N CYS A 78 -10.77 4.65 13.15
CA CYS A 78 -10.55 5.49 11.95
C CYS A 78 -9.37 6.45 12.12
N ASN A 79 -9.23 7.07 13.29
CA ASN A 79 -8.13 7.99 13.58
C ASN A 79 -6.79 7.25 13.66
N SER A 80 -6.73 6.14 14.40
CA SER A 80 -5.52 5.31 14.50
C SER A 80 -5.13 4.72 13.15
N ALA A 81 -6.09 4.27 12.34
CA ALA A 81 -5.84 3.80 10.98
C ALA A 81 -5.27 4.91 10.07
N TRP A 82 -5.73 6.16 10.23
CA TRP A 82 -5.17 7.29 9.49
C TRP A 82 -3.74 7.63 9.91
N VAL A 83 -3.40 7.52 11.20
CA VAL A 83 -2.02 7.68 11.68
C VAL A 83 -1.14 6.57 11.11
N ALA A 84 -1.60 5.31 11.19
CA ALA A 84 -0.88 4.16 10.65
C ALA A 84 -0.65 4.28 9.13
N ALA A 85 -1.63 4.80 8.38
CA ALA A 85 -1.54 5.05 6.94
C ALA A 85 -0.34 5.94 6.51
N GLY A 86 0.32 6.60 7.45
CA GLY A 86 1.59 7.31 7.26
C GLY A 86 2.83 6.42 7.11
N HIS A 87 2.69 5.09 7.24
CA HIS A 87 3.79 4.11 7.23
C HIS A 87 4.93 4.50 8.19
N LEU A 88 4.61 4.70 9.48
CA LEU A 88 5.56 5.19 10.48
C LEU A 88 6.77 4.27 10.69
N HIS A 89 6.71 3.01 10.29
CA HIS A 89 7.83 2.08 10.30
C HIS A 89 8.83 2.28 9.13
N ARG A 90 8.52 3.11 8.14
CA ARG A 90 9.36 3.36 6.94
C ARG A 90 10.04 4.72 7.01
N GLN A 91 11.19 4.80 7.68
CA GLN A 91 11.88 6.07 7.98
C GLN A 91 13.17 6.34 7.20
N LEU A 92 13.72 5.34 6.51
CA LEU A 92 14.95 5.51 5.74
C LEU A 92 14.72 6.45 4.56
N ASP A 93 15.53 7.51 4.45
CA ASP A 93 15.41 8.60 3.46
C ASP A 93 13.96 9.13 3.32
N ARG A 94 13.25 9.23 4.45
CA ARG A 94 11.85 9.66 4.43
C ARG A 94 11.75 11.17 4.21
N GLU A 95 11.00 11.54 3.17
CA GLU A 95 10.73 12.92 2.80
C GLU A 95 9.22 13.14 2.65
N VAL A 96 8.72 14.27 3.14
CA VAL A 96 7.32 14.67 2.96
C VAL A 96 7.22 15.55 1.73
N TYR A 97 6.30 15.21 0.83
CA TYR A 97 6.04 16.02 -0.36
C TYR A 97 5.44 17.37 0.03
N GLN A 98 6.14 18.45 -0.32
CA GLN A 98 5.71 19.81 0.06
C GLN A 98 4.34 20.18 -0.51
N GLY A 99 4.00 19.68 -1.71
CA GLY A 99 2.70 19.94 -2.32
C GLY A 99 1.51 19.31 -1.58
N ALA A 100 1.74 18.36 -0.67
CA ALA A 100 0.69 17.80 0.19
C ALA A 100 0.53 18.55 1.52
N LEU A 101 1.42 19.50 1.85
CA LEU A 101 1.27 20.30 3.05
C LEU A 101 0.04 21.18 2.94
N GLY A 102 -0.85 21.10 3.95
CA GLY A 102 -2.13 21.80 3.95
C GLY A 102 -3.24 21.10 3.16
N MET A 103 -2.95 19.98 2.49
CA MET A 103 -4.01 19.11 1.97
C MET A 103 -4.54 18.23 3.10
N GLU A 104 -5.71 18.57 3.62
CA GLU A 104 -6.39 17.71 4.58
C GLU A 104 -6.60 16.31 4.01
N ASN A 105 -6.59 15.31 4.89
CA ASN A 105 -6.90 13.92 4.53
C ASN A 105 -5.98 13.33 3.44
N THR A 106 -4.76 13.86 3.31
CA THR A 106 -3.77 13.42 2.33
C THR A 106 -2.42 13.21 3.01
N ILE A 107 -1.78 12.09 2.70
CA ILE A 107 -0.40 11.76 3.07
C ILE A 107 0.35 11.55 1.77
N ALA A 108 1.45 12.27 1.57
CA ALA A 108 2.34 12.05 0.44
C ALA A 108 3.79 12.05 0.93
N VAL A 109 4.43 10.89 0.84
CA VAL A 109 5.79 10.69 1.35
C VAL A 109 6.61 9.84 0.40
N LYS A 110 7.90 10.14 0.35
CA LYS A 110 8.92 9.32 -0.31
C LYS A 110 9.76 8.68 0.78
N PHE A 111 10.18 7.44 0.58
CA PHE A 111 11.11 6.76 1.47
C PHE A 111 11.86 5.67 0.72
N ARG A 112 12.91 5.12 1.34
CA ARG A 112 13.69 4.01 0.81
C ARG A 112 13.35 2.72 1.56
N LEU A 113 13.16 1.66 0.79
CA LEU A 113 13.05 0.30 1.27
C LEU A 113 14.40 -0.40 1.08
N GLU A 114 14.96 -0.98 2.13
CA GLU A 114 16.13 -1.85 2.04
C GLU A 114 15.75 -3.30 2.36
N ARG A 115 16.35 -4.24 1.62
CA ARG A 115 16.17 -5.68 1.82
C ARG A 115 17.50 -6.40 1.62
N THR A 116 17.67 -7.48 2.36
CA THR A 116 18.74 -8.45 2.11
C THR A 116 18.09 -9.65 1.45
N LEU A 117 18.49 -9.94 0.21
CA LEU A 117 18.04 -11.09 -0.56
C LEU A 117 18.48 -12.40 0.10
N THR A 118 17.86 -13.51 -0.29
CA THR A 118 18.23 -14.86 0.17
C THR A 118 19.69 -15.20 -0.12
N THR A 119 20.25 -14.60 -1.17
CA THR A 119 21.67 -14.68 -1.56
C THR A 119 22.62 -13.90 -0.65
N GLY A 120 22.10 -13.13 0.30
CA GLY A 120 22.86 -12.22 1.17
C GLY A 120 23.14 -10.85 0.53
N VAL A 121 22.74 -10.63 -0.72
CA VAL A 121 22.93 -9.35 -1.42
C VAL A 121 21.95 -8.31 -0.86
N LYS A 122 22.46 -7.13 -0.52
CA LYS A 122 21.61 -5.98 -0.14
C LYS A 122 21.08 -5.28 -1.39
N VAL A 123 19.79 -4.99 -1.40
CA VAL A 123 19.09 -4.25 -2.44
C VAL A 123 18.24 -3.15 -1.82
N SER A 124 17.93 -2.14 -2.63
CA SER A 124 17.06 -1.05 -2.21
C SER A 124 16.10 -0.61 -3.30
N MET A 125 14.98 -0.01 -2.89
CA MET A 125 14.02 0.64 -3.76
C MET A 125 13.61 1.99 -3.18
N LYS A 126 13.44 2.99 -4.04
CA LYS A 126 12.72 4.23 -3.68
C LYS A 126 11.22 3.98 -3.81
N GLN A 127 10.43 4.45 -2.86
CA GLN A 127 8.97 4.35 -2.88
C GLN A 127 8.35 5.73 -2.70
N TRP A 128 7.36 6.02 -3.53
CA TRP A 128 6.50 7.21 -3.45
C TRP A 128 5.11 6.74 -3.06
N LEU A 129 4.68 7.09 -1.85
CA LEU A 129 3.37 6.78 -1.30
C LEU A 129 2.50 8.03 -1.37
N VAL A 130 1.30 7.90 -1.95
CA VAL A 130 0.19 8.80 -1.70
C VAL A 130 -0.96 8.00 -1.09
N ASN A 131 -1.48 8.48 0.04
CA ASN A 131 -2.67 7.92 0.68
C ASN A 131 -3.67 9.06 0.93
N ARG A 132 -4.95 8.81 0.63
CA ARG A 132 -6.04 9.71 0.95
C ARG A 132 -7.15 8.99 1.69
N ARG A 133 -7.75 9.68 2.67
CA ARG A 133 -8.96 9.21 3.34
C ARG A 133 -10.19 9.96 2.86
N TYR A 134 -11.28 9.23 2.69
CA TYR A 134 -12.58 9.71 2.23
C TYR A 134 -13.63 9.32 3.26
N PHE A 135 -14.52 10.26 3.55
CA PHE A 135 -15.60 10.08 4.51
C PHE A 135 -16.91 9.93 3.75
N GLU A 136 -17.59 8.83 3.99
CA GLU A 136 -18.91 8.55 3.45
C GLU A 136 -19.89 8.23 4.59
N GLU A 137 -21.18 8.19 4.28
CA GLU A 137 -22.18 7.78 5.26
C GLU A 137 -21.92 6.33 5.69
N GLY A 138 -21.65 6.14 6.99
CA GLY A 138 -21.43 4.82 7.59
C GLY A 138 -20.09 4.16 7.29
N ARG A 139 -19.13 4.84 6.63
CA ARG A 139 -17.79 4.29 6.41
C ARG A 139 -16.71 5.33 6.17
N VAL A 140 -15.46 4.95 6.45
CA VAL A 140 -14.24 5.69 6.05
C VAL A 140 -13.45 4.79 5.11
N ILE A 141 -12.97 5.39 4.03
CA ILE A 141 -12.19 4.68 3.01
C ILE A 141 -10.81 5.32 2.93
N ASN A 142 -9.75 4.54 3.14
CA ASN A 142 -8.39 4.96 2.81
C ASN A 142 -8.02 4.32 1.46
N THR A 143 -7.60 5.13 0.50
CA THR A 143 -7.08 4.64 -0.78
C THR A 143 -5.65 5.11 -0.93
N TRP A 144 -4.75 4.22 -1.34
CA TRP A 144 -3.35 4.57 -1.55
C TRP A 144 -2.79 4.04 -2.86
N LYS A 145 -1.73 4.71 -3.29
CA LYS A 145 -0.85 4.29 -4.36
C LYS A 145 0.59 4.33 -3.88
N ILE A 146 1.33 3.27 -4.19
CA ILE A 146 2.78 3.24 -4.02
C ILE A 146 3.41 2.92 -5.36
N TYR A 147 4.18 3.86 -5.87
CA TYR A 147 5.12 3.61 -6.96
C TYR A 147 6.48 3.27 -6.39
N SER A 148 7.12 2.23 -6.90
CA SER A 148 8.44 1.78 -6.45
C SER A 148 9.42 1.72 -7.61
N GLU A 149 10.63 2.20 -7.41
CA GLU A 149 11.75 2.12 -8.35
C GLU A 149 12.94 1.42 -7.71
N GLY A 150 13.42 0.36 -8.33
CA GLY A 150 14.60 -0.38 -7.89
C GLY A 150 15.90 0.38 -8.09
N GLU A 151 16.84 0.17 -7.17
CA GLU A 151 18.18 0.75 -7.22
C GLU A 151 19.26 -0.34 -7.35
N GLY A 152 20.47 0.07 -7.70
CA GLY A 152 21.60 -0.86 -7.84
C GLY A 152 21.32 -1.95 -8.87
N ILE A 153 21.34 -3.22 -8.44
CA ILE A 153 21.05 -4.38 -9.29
C ILE A 153 19.57 -4.47 -9.72
N LEU A 154 18.66 -3.78 -9.01
CA LEU A 154 17.24 -3.70 -9.35
C LEU A 154 16.92 -2.49 -10.25
N ARG A 155 17.93 -1.75 -10.72
CA ARG A 155 17.71 -0.56 -11.55
C ARG A 155 16.92 -0.91 -12.82
N GLY A 156 15.86 -0.13 -13.08
CA GLY A 156 14.95 -0.35 -14.20
C GLY A 156 13.77 -1.28 -13.87
N MET A 157 13.75 -1.86 -12.67
CA MET A 157 12.59 -2.57 -12.15
C MET A 157 11.66 -1.60 -11.44
N HIS A 158 10.37 -1.75 -11.71
CA HIS A 158 9.34 -0.93 -11.10
C HIS A 158 8.22 -1.79 -10.54
N SER A 159 7.54 -1.29 -9.52
CA SER A 159 6.31 -1.89 -9.02
C SER A 159 5.28 -0.79 -8.82
N ASP A 160 4.05 -1.11 -9.19
CA ASP A 160 2.89 -0.30 -8.91
C ASP A 160 2.01 -1.04 -7.90
N GLU A 161 1.67 -0.38 -6.80
CA GLU A 161 0.77 -0.89 -5.80
C GLU A 161 -0.41 0.06 -5.63
N THR A 162 -1.61 -0.48 -5.62
CA THR A 162 -2.85 0.23 -5.30
C THR A 162 -3.53 -0.51 -4.18
N GLY A 163 -3.98 0.20 -3.15
CA GLY A 163 -4.73 -0.42 -2.08
C GLY A 163 -5.87 0.42 -1.55
N TRP A 164 -6.78 -0.27 -0.90
CA TRP A 164 -8.00 0.26 -0.30
C TRP A 164 -8.17 -0.37 1.08
N ILE A 165 -8.52 0.45 2.06
CA ILE A 165 -9.02 0.01 3.37
C ILE A 165 -10.39 0.63 3.56
N VAL A 166 -11.35 -0.19 3.96
CA VAL A 166 -12.73 0.22 4.24
C VAL A 166 -13.02 -0.08 5.71
N LEU A 167 -13.31 0.98 6.45
CA LEU A 167 -13.64 0.93 7.87
C LEU A 167 -15.13 1.17 8.04
N ARG A 168 -15.81 0.28 8.77
CA ARG A 168 -17.26 0.37 9.02
C ARG A 168 -17.56 0.02 10.47
N PRO A 169 -18.48 0.73 11.15
CA PRO A 169 -18.90 0.31 12.48
C PRO A 169 -19.61 -1.05 12.41
N THR A 170 -19.49 -1.85 13.47
CA THR A 170 -20.36 -3.02 13.65
C THR A 170 -21.79 -2.56 13.98
N LEU A 171 -22.78 -3.42 13.71
CA LEU A 171 -24.19 -3.09 13.97
C LEU A 171 -24.49 -2.84 15.46
N ASP A 172 -23.74 -3.48 16.35
CA ASP A 172 -23.85 -3.29 17.79
C ASP A 172 -23.06 -2.07 18.30
N GLY A 173 -22.26 -1.42 17.45
CA GLY A 173 -21.47 -0.23 17.76
C GLY A 173 -20.23 -0.48 18.61
N PHE A 174 -19.92 -1.72 18.97
CA PHE A 174 -18.79 -2.06 19.86
C PHE A 174 -17.49 -2.37 19.13
N GLY A 175 -17.51 -2.45 17.80
CA GLY A 175 -16.34 -2.76 17.01
C GLY A 175 -16.34 -2.06 15.66
N THR A 176 -15.27 -2.32 14.91
CA THR A 176 -15.03 -1.78 13.58
C THR A 176 -14.63 -2.89 12.63
N TRP A 177 -15.39 -3.09 11.57
CA TRP A 177 -14.99 -3.91 10.43
C TRP A 177 -13.88 -3.21 9.65
N THR A 178 -12.85 -3.95 9.32
CA THR A 178 -11.69 -3.50 8.54
C THR A 178 -11.48 -4.46 7.38
N ASP A 179 -11.86 -4.01 6.20
CA ASP A 179 -11.59 -4.74 4.96
C ASP A 179 -10.45 -4.05 4.22
N ALA A 180 -9.43 -4.79 3.79
CA ALA A 180 -8.38 -4.25 2.95
C ALA A 180 -8.26 -5.04 1.65
N ILE A 181 -8.02 -4.34 0.55
CA ILE A 181 -7.68 -4.93 -0.74
C ILE A 181 -6.41 -4.25 -1.22
N VAL A 182 -5.41 -5.02 -1.63
CA VAL A 182 -4.16 -4.51 -2.19
C VAL A 182 -3.86 -5.24 -3.48
N ARG A 183 -3.66 -4.48 -4.55
CA ARG A 183 -3.19 -4.96 -5.85
C ARG A 183 -1.78 -4.49 -6.06
N GLN A 184 -0.89 -5.42 -6.39
CA GLN A 184 0.51 -5.11 -6.64
C GLN A 184 0.93 -5.67 -7.99
N ALA A 185 1.19 -4.79 -8.94
CA ALA A 185 1.64 -5.11 -10.29
C ALA A 185 3.16 -4.92 -10.40
N PRO A 186 3.93 -5.99 -10.67
CA PRO A 186 5.31 -5.80 -11.10
C PRO A 186 5.31 -5.21 -12.50
N VAL A 187 5.96 -4.06 -12.69
CA VAL A 187 6.09 -3.41 -13.99
C VAL A 187 7.52 -3.59 -14.47
N LEU A 188 7.72 -4.59 -15.33
CA LEU A 188 9.00 -4.80 -16.02
C LEU A 188 8.96 -3.97 -17.32
N PHE A 189 9.69 -2.86 -17.37
CA PHE A 189 9.94 -2.19 -18.64
C PHE A 189 11.01 -2.97 -19.41
N GLY A 190 10.66 -3.39 -20.63
CA GLY A 190 11.46 -4.31 -21.43
C GLY A 190 12.90 -3.87 -21.71
N THR A 191 13.66 -4.87 -22.18
CA THR A 191 15.05 -4.84 -22.73
C THR A 191 16.25 -4.95 -21.80
N ILE A 192 16.09 -5.30 -20.52
CA ILE A 192 17.19 -5.97 -19.82
C ILE A 192 16.80 -7.43 -19.74
N VAL A 193 17.66 -8.33 -20.21
CA VAL A 193 17.57 -9.75 -19.91
C VAL A 193 17.80 -9.84 -18.40
N THR A 194 16.74 -9.65 -17.62
CA THR A 194 16.74 -10.01 -16.22
C THR A 194 16.78 -11.52 -16.25
N SER A 195 17.83 -12.07 -15.66
CA SER A 195 17.88 -13.50 -15.42
C SER A 195 16.70 -13.86 -14.53
N ASP A 196 15.98 -14.94 -14.85
CA ASP A 196 14.75 -15.39 -14.18
C ASP A 196 14.81 -15.30 -12.64
N TRP A 197 15.99 -15.50 -12.05
CA TRP A 197 16.21 -15.38 -10.60
C TRP A 197 15.94 -13.98 -10.02
N ILE A 198 16.21 -12.88 -10.74
CA ILE A 198 16.01 -11.52 -10.23
C ILE A 198 14.51 -11.21 -10.21
N ASP A 199 13.76 -11.70 -11.20
CA ASP A 199 12.31 -11.50 -11.29
C ASP A 199 11.57 -12.25 -10.16
N ASP A 200 12.00 -13.48 -9.86
CA ASP A 200 11.44 -14.25 -8.75
C ASP A 200 11.79 -13.64 -7.39
N GLU A 201 13.02 -13.16 -7.20
CA GLU A 201 13.43 -12.53 -5.96
C GLU A 201 12.71 -11.19 -5.74
N LEU A 202 12.55 -10.37 -6.79
CA LEU A 202 11.75 -9.14 -6.74
C LEU A 202 10.31 -9.47 -6.35
N ARG A 203 9.72 -10.49 -6.98
CA ARG A 203 8.35 -10.93 -6.68
C ARG A 203 8.20 -11.35 -5.22
N GLN A 204 9.12 -12.14 -4.71
CA GLN A 204 9.11 -12.57 -3.31
C GLN A 204 9.22 -11.37 -2.37
N MET A 205 10.14 -10.45 -2.66
CA MET A 205 10.32 -9.23 -1.90
C MET A 205 9.06 -8.36 -1.86
N LEU A 206 8.36 -8.23 -2.99
CA LEU A 206 7.10 -7.50 -3.08
C LEU A 206 5.99 -8.15 -2.24
N GLN A 207 5.88 -9.48 -2.27
CA GLN A 207 4.95 -10.24 -1.44
C GLN A 207 5.24 -10.09 0.06
N ASP A 208 6.51 -10.23 0.44
CA ASP A 208 6.94 -10.08 1.83
C ASP A 208 6.68 -8.67 2.35
N LYS A 209 6.91 -7.66 1.49
CA LYS A 209 6.64 -6.25 1.80
C LYS A 209 5.18 -6.00 2.16
N VAL A 210 4.22 -6.53 1.40
CA VAL A 210 2.78 -6.35 1.71
C VAL A 210 2.40 -7.00 3.05
N VAL A 211 2.93 -8.19 3.33
CA VAL A 211 2.68 -8.89 4.60
C VAL A 211 3.32 -8.15 5.79
N GLU A 212 4.55 -7.68 5.64
CA GLU A 212 5.26 -6.91 6.65
C GLU A 212 4.57 -5.57 6.94
N ASP A 213 4.21 -4.82 5.89
CA ASP A 213 3.50 -3.55 6.02
C ASP A 213 2.14 -3.78 6.68
N GLY A 214 1.36 -4.77 6.24
CA GLY A 214 0.07 -5.10 6.86
C GLY A 214 0.20 -5.38 8.37
N ARG A 215 1.21 -6.16 8.78
CA ARG A 215 1.47 -6.44 10.20
C ARG A 215 1.89 -5.19 10.98
N ALA A 216 2.77 -4.36 10.43
CA ALA A 216 3.25 -3.15 11.08
C ALA A 216 2.13 -2.10 11.24
N LEU A 217 1.29 -1.96 10.22
CA LEU A 217 0.15 -1.05 10.23
C LEU A 217 -0.90 -1.49 11.26
N ILE A 218 -1.29 -2.78 11.27
CA ILE A 218 -2.22 -3.32 12.26
C ILE A 218 -1.67 -3.14 13.68
N GLY A 219 -0.40 -3.50 13.92
CA GLY A 219 0.22 -3.33 15.23
C GLY A 219 0.27 -1.86 15.69
N THR A 220 0.46 -0.93 14.77
CA THR A 220 0.40 0.51 15.07
C THR A 220 -1.01 0.94 15.47
N VAL A 221 -2.03 0.48 14.75
CA VAL A 221 -3.44 0.75 15.09
C VAL A 221 -3.77 0.21 16.47
N GLU A 222 -3.42 -1.04 16.75
CA GLU A 222 -3.69 -1.70 18.04
C GLU A 222 -2.99 -0.96 19.19
N ASN A 223 -1.72 -0.58 19.04
CA ASN A 223 -0.99 0.15 20.07
C ASN A 223 -1.63 1.51 20.37
N LEU A 224 -1.98 2.29 19.35
CA LEU A 224 -2.64 3.59 19.53
C LEU A 224 -3.99 3.45 20.25
N LEU A 225 -4.78 2.43 19.89
CA LEU A 225 -6.06 2.17 20.54
C LEU A 225 -5.93 1.75 22.00
N LEU A 226 -4.87 0.99 22.33
CA LEU A 226 -4.56 0.62 23.71
C LEU A 226 -4.10 1.83 24.53
N GLU A 227 -3.25 2.69 23.97
CA GLU A 227 -2.78 3.92 24.63
C GLU A 227 -3.94 4.87 24.95
N ASP A 228 -4.84 5.10 23.99
CA ASP A 228 -6.04 5.92 24.17
C ASP A 228 -6.94 5.37 25.29
N THR A 229 -7.12 4.04 25.32
CA THR A 229 -7.93 3.38 26.35
C THR A 229 -7.30 3.54 27.74
N LEU A 230 -5.98 3.41 27.84
CA LEU A 230 -5.27 3.56 29.12
C LEU A 230 -5.30 5.01 29.62
N ALA A 231 -5.20 5.99 28.72
CA ALA A 231 -5.30 7.41 29.07
C ALA A 231 -6.67 7.75 29.68
N ILE A 232 -7.76 7.22 29.11
CA ILE A 232 -9.12 7.40 29.64
C ILE A 232 -9.30 6.78 31.03
N LEU A 233 -8.59 5.68 31.33
CA LEU A 233 -8.67 5.02 32.64
C LEU A 233 -7.81 5.68 33.73
N SER A 234 -6.89 6.57 33.35
CA SER A 234 -6.03 7.30 34.28
C SER A 234 -6.56 8.67 34.72
N ASP A 235 -7.66 9.13 34.10
CA ASP A 235 -8.41 10.35 34.44
C ASP A 235 -9.65 10.05 35.30
#